data_AF-S2WIR6-F1
#
_entry.id   AF-S2WIR6-F1
#
_cell.length_a   1.000
_cell.length_b   1.000
_cell.length_c   1.000
_cell.angle_alpha   90.00
_cell.angle_beta   90.00
_cell.angle_gamma   90.00
#
_symmetry.space_group_name_H-M   'P 1'
#
loop_
_entity.id
_entity.type
_entity.pdbx_description
1 polymer ?
#
loop_
_entity_poly.entity_id
_entity_poly.type
_entity_poly.pdbx_seq_one_letter_code
_entity_poly.pdbx_strand_id
1 'polypeptide(L)'
;MKILLLGGTADSRSLAAQLRLLPETEVIESVAGRTKAAKGDRVGGFGGAEGLADYLRGEHISVIVDATHPFAETMTKNAAAAGAETGVPVIRYSRPGWLARPDAMGWTWVSSHEEAAREAAKIDGVVLLTVGRQPVKFYHDVPRALARVAEWRRDPIPDGWRVLARRGPFSLDDELELMKTENVRAIVSKDSGGDATAAKLDAAAKLNIPVIMVARPAPPDGVTVCDNFDEIQKLILLAKRV
;
A
#
# COMPACT_ATOMS: atom_id res chain seq x y z
N MET A 1 -26.44 -4.41 -9.43
CA MET A 1 -25.29 -3.48 -9.58
C MET A 1 -23.99 -4.27 -9.49
N LYS A 2 -23.01 -3.99 -10.35
CA LYS A 2 -21.72 -4.69 -10.35
C LYS A 2 -20.60 -3.76 -9.90
N ILE A 3 -19.86 -4.17 -8.87
CA ILE A 3 -18.75 -3.43 -8.27
C ILE A 3 -17.44 -4.04 -8.76
N LEU A 4 -16.55 -3.22 -9.31
CA LEU A 4 -15.16 -3.61 -9.48
C LEU A 4 -14.37 -3.19 -8.24
N LEU A 5 -13.93 -4.18 -7.45
CA LEU A 5 -13.08 -3.96 -6.28
C LEU A 5 -11.62 -4.19 -6.66
N LEU A 6 -10.85 -3.11 -6.78
CA LEU A 6 -9.40 -3.19 -6.99
C LEU A 6 -8.74 -3.48 -5.65
N GLY A 7 -8.07 -4.63 -5.53
CA GLY A 7 -7.66 -5.17 -4.24
C GLY A 7 -6.21 -5.63 -4.16
N GLY A 8 -5.96 -6.52 -3.20
CA GLY A 8 -4.64 -7.06 -2.86
C GLY A 8 -4.15 -6.66 -1.46
N THR A 9 -5.01 -6.02 -0.66
CA THR A 9 -4.75 -5.65 0.73
C THR A 9 -5.59 -6.52 1.67
N ALA A 10 -5.33 -6.44 2.98
CA ALA A 10 -6.25 -7.04 3.96
C ALA A 10 -7.60 -6.31 3.95
N ASP A 11 -7.57 -4.99 3.79
CA ASP A 11 -8.78 -4.17 3.75
C ASP A 11 -9.65 -4.53 2.56
N SER A 12 -9.07 -4.77 1.37
CA SER A 12 -9.86 -5.16 0.20
C SER A 12 -10.61 -6.46 0.46
N ARG A 13 -10.00 -7.44 1.17
CA ARG A 13 -10.68 -8.69 1.51
C ARG A 13 -11.83 -8.47 2.51
N SER A 14 -11.59 -7.68 3.56
CA SER A 14 -12.63 -7.32 4.53
C SER A 14 -13.77 -6.52 3.89
N LEU A 15 -13.43 -5.64 2.94
CA LEU A 15 -14.36 -4.82 2.18
C LEU A 15 -15.18 -5.69 1.22
N ALA A 16 -14.55 -6.61 0.50
CA ALA A 16 -15.22 -7.55 -0.39
C ALA A 16 -16.26 -8.39 0.36
N ALA A 17 -15.90 -8.90 1.55
CA ALA A 17 -16.80 -9.69 2.39
C ALA A 17 -18.06 -8.89 2.76
N GLN A 18 -17.92 -7.62 3.12
CA GLN A 18 -19.05 -6.77 3.50
C GLN A 18 -19.87 -6.31 2.29
N LEU A 19 -19.23 -5.94 1.17
CA LEU A 19 -19.92 -5.52 -0.05
C LEU A 19 -20.76 -6.64 -0.65
N ARG A 20 -20.32 -7.90 -0.54
CA ARG A 20 -21.08 -9.08 -0.99
C ARG A 20 -22.36 -9.35 -0.17
N LEU A 21 -22.50 -8.73 1.01
CA LEU A 21 -23.74 -8.81 1.80
C LEU A 21 -24.80 -7.80 1.36
N LEU A 22 -24.46 -6.85 0.47
CA LEU A 22 -25.41 -5.87 -0.03
C LEU A 22 -26.39 -6.52 -1.01
N PRO A 23 -27.70 -6.24 -0.92
CA PRO A 23 -28.68 -6.78 -1.84
C PRO A 23 -28.40 -6.33 -3.27
N GLU A 24 -28.67 -7.24 -4.23
CA GLU A 24 -28.55 -6.98 -5.67
C GLU A 24 -27.17 -6.42 -6.08
N THR A 25 -26.12 -6.90 -5.42
CA THR A 25 -24.74 -6.44 -5.61
C THR A 25 -23.84 -7.61 -5.95
N GLU A 26 -23.21 -7.53 -7.12
CA GLU A 26 -22.15 -8.43 -7.54
C GLU A 26 -20.81 -7.73 -7.33
N VAL A 27 -19.83 -8.42 -6.74
CA VAL A 27 -18.49 -7.87 -6.47
C VAL A 27 -17.46 -8.69 -7.23
N ILE A 28 -16.74 -8.04 -8.14
CA ILE A 28 -15.58 -8.61 -8.82
C ILE A 28 -14.32 -8.08 -8.14
N GLU A 29 -13.63 -8.93 -7.38
CA GLU A 29 -12.35 -8.61 -6.77
C GLU A 29 -11.20 -8.82 -7.78
N SER A 30 -10.52 -7.73 -8.15
CA SER A 30 -9.36 -7.78 -9.04
C SER A 30 -8.04 -7.52 -8.32
N VAL A 31 -7.07 -8.40 -8.52
CA VAL A 31 -5.73 -8.30 -7.91
C VAL A 31 -4.63 -8.34 -8.98
N ALA A 32 -3.57 -7.57 -8.75
CA ALA A 32 -2.47 -7.44 -9.73
C ALA A 32 -1.58 -8.69 -9.89
N GLY A 33 -1.76 -9.75 -9.08
CA GLY A 33 -0.94 -10.97 -9.20
C GLY A 33 0.52 -10.84 -8.75
N ARG A 34 0.87 -9.81 -7.97
CA ARG A 34 2.28 -9.52 -7.59
C ARG A 34 2.93 -10.51 -6.62
N THR A 35 2.16 -11.46 -6.08
CA THR A 35 2.66 -12.54 -5.21
C THR A 35 1.99 -13.85 -5.61
N LYS A 36 2.66 -14.99 -5.38
CA LYS A 36 2.09 -16.33 -5.66
C LYS A 36 0.78 -16.61 -4.89
N ALA A 37 0.56 -15.90 -3.78
CA ALA A 37 -0.62 -16.06 -2.94
C ALA A 37 -1.78 -15.10 -3.32
N ALA A 38 -1.63 -14.28 -4.36
CA ALA A 38 -2.68 -13.35 -4.78
C ALA A 38 -3.87 -14.14 -5.34
N LYS A 39 -5.05 -13.94 -4.75
CA LYS A 39 -6.32 -14.55 -5.15
C LYS A 39 -7.37 -13.45 -5.27
N GLY A 40 -8.22 -13.57 -6.28
CA GLY A 40 -9.36 -12.70 -6.58
C GLY A 40 -10.11 -13.29 -7.77
N ASP A 41 -11.29 -12.77 -8.05
CA ASP A 41 -12.11 -13.18 -9.20
C ASP A 41 -11.37 -12.92 -10.52
N ARG A 42 -10.53 -11.87 -10.55
CA ARG A 42 -9.64 -11.53 -11.66
C ARG A 42 -8.20 -11.32 -11.19
N VAL A 43 -7.24 -11.96 -11.87
CA VAL A 43 -5.79 -11.80 -11.59
C VAL A 43 -5.06 -11.25 -12.81
N GLY A 44 -4.34 -10.14 -12.65
CA GLY A 44 -3.51 -9.54 -13.70
C GLY A 44 -3.81 -8.06 -13.94
N GLY A 45 -3.05 -7.41 -14.81
CA GLY A 45 -3.27 -6.01 -15.19
C GLY A 45 -4.45 -5.84 -16.15
N PHE A 46 -4.90 -4.60 -16.34
CA PHE A 46 -5.96 -4.23 -17.29
C PHE A 46 -5.44 -3.72 -18.64
N GLY A 47 -4.13 -3.52 -18.79
CA GLY A 47 -3.57 -2.88 -20.00
C GLY A 47 -3.52 -1.35 -19.94
N GLY A 48 -3.55 -0.76 -18.73
CA GLY A 48 -3.54 0.70 -18.55
C GLY A 48 -4.92 1.24 -18.20
N ALA A 49 -5.13 2.55 -18.40
CA ALA A 49 -6.43 3.19 -18.20
C ALA A 49 -7.44 2.79 -19.29
N GLU A 50 -7.02 2.77 -20.56
CA GLU A 50 -7.87 2.41 -21.71
C GLU A 50 -8.42 0.98 -21.57
N GLY A 51 -7.55 -0.01 -21.35
CA GLY A 51 -8.01 -1.39 -21.15
C GLY A 51 -8.82 -1.59 -19.87
N LEU A 52 -8.67 -0.71 -18.86
CA LEU A 52 -9.60 -0.66 -17.73
C LEU A 52 -10.96 -0.09 -18.16
N ALA A 53 -11.01 0.99 -18.93
CA ALA A 53 -12.26 1.57 -19.44
C ALA A 53 -13.05 0.58 -20.29
N ASP A 54 -12.39 -0.18 -21.16
CA ASP A 54 -13.00 -1.26 -21.94
C ASP A 54 -13.58 -2.35 -21.05
N TYR A 55 -12.85 -2.74 -20.00
CA TYR A 55 -13.33 -3.69 -19.02
C TYR A 55 -14.58 -3.16 -18.28
N LEU A 56 -14.59 -1.90 -17.87
CA LEU A 56 -15.74 -1.28 -17.20
C LEU A 56 -17.00 -1.33 -18.08
N ARG A 57 -16.86 -1.02 -19.37
CA ARG A 57 -17.95 -1.07 -20.35
C ARG A 57 -18.43 -2.50 -20.58
N GLY A 58 -17.51 -3.41 -20.88
CA GLY A 58 -17.81 -4.80 -21.23
C GLY A 58 -18.45 -5.58 -20.08
N GLU A 59 -18.04 -5.32 -18.85
CA GLU A 59 -18.61 -5.96 -17.67
C GLU A 59 -19.83 -5.22 -17.10
N HIS A 60 -20.17 -4.04 -17.63
CA HIS A 60 -21.21 -3.16 -17.08
C HIS A 60 -20.97 -2.81 -15.60
N ILE A 61 -19.72 -2.43 -15.28
CA ILE A 61 -19.35 -2.00 -13.93
C ILE A 61 -20.05 -0.69 -13.61
N SER A 62 -20.71 -0.66 -12.45
CA SER A 62 -21.45 0.51 -11.98
C SER A 62 -20.63 1.42 -11.07
N VAL A 63 -19.62 0.88 -10.39
CA VAL A 63 -18.74 1.62 -9.49
C VAL A 63 -17.40 0.92 -9.33
N ILE A 64 -16.32 1.70 -9.27
CA ILE A 64 -15.00 1.22 -8.90
C ILE A 64 -14.78 1.52 -7.41
N VAL A 65 -14.41 0.48 -6.67
CA VAL A 65 -13.91 0.61 -5.29
C VAL A 65 -12.41 0.31 -5.32
N ASP A 66 -11.58 1.34 -5.19
CA ASP A 66 -10.14 1.20 -5.11
C ASP A 66 -9.69 0.98 -3.66
N ALA A 67 -9.47 -0.29 -3.29
CA ALA A 67 -8.90 -0.71 -2.02
C ALA A 67 -7.48 -1.28 -2.19
N THR A 68 -6.76 -0.82 -3.22
CA THR A 68 -5.36 -1.16 -3.43
C THR A 68 -4.48 -0.57 -2.32
N HIS A 69 -3.21 -0.97 -2.26
CA HIS A 69 -2.28 -0.42 -1.29
C HIS A 69 -2.17 1.12 -1.45
N PRO A 70 -1.99 1.92 -0.37
CA PRO A 70 -1.87 3.38 -0.47
C PRO A 70 -0.81 3.89 -1.48
N PHE A 71 0.19 3.06 -1.76
CA PHE A 71 1.29 3.30 -2.72
C PHE A 71 1.09 2.64 -4.10
N ALA A 72 -0.10 2.12 -4.42
CA ALA A 72 -0.43 1.56 -5.72
C ALA A 72 -0.83 2.65 -6.73
N GLU A 73 -0.04 3.72 -6.79
CA GLU A 73 -0.33 4.98 -7.50
C GLU A 73 -0.77 4.77 -8.96
N THR A 74 -0.07 3.92 -9.71
CA THR A 74 -0.41 3.62 -11.11
C THR A 74 -1.83 3.08 -11.26
N MET A 75 -2.26 2.19 -10.36
CA MET A 75 -3.60 1.60 -10.45
C MET A 75 -4.66 2.64 -10.10
N THR A 76 -4.42 3.48 -9.09
CA THR A 76 -5.31 4.58 -8.71
C THR A 76 -5.43 5.61 -9.84
N LYS A 77 -4.32 5.97 -10.50
CA LYS A 77 -4.33 6.84 -11.69
C LYS A 77 -5.13 6.24 -12.85
N ASN A 78 -4.94 4.94 -13.12
CA ASN A 78 -5.69 4.24 -14.15
C ASN A 78 -7.20 4.20 -13.82
N ALA A 79 -7.56 3.94 -12.56
CA ALA A 79 -8.95 3.93 -12.10
C ALA A 79 -9.60 5.31 -12.28
N ALA A 80 -8.92 6.38 -11.86
CA ALA A 80 -9.40 7.74 -12.04
C ALA A 80 -9.64 8.09 -13.52
N ALA A 81 -8.66 7.80 -14.39
CA ALA A 81 -8.76 8.07 -15.82
C ALA A 81 -9.89 7.26 -16.49
N ALA A 82 -9.98 5.95 -16.21
CA ALA A 82 -11.03 5.11 -16.75
C ALA A 82 -12.43 5.49 -16.23
N GLY A 83 -12.54 5.88 -14.95
CA GLY A 83 -13.78 6.37 -14.37
C GLY A 83 -14.24 7.67 -15.03
N ALA A 84 -13.33 8.62 -15.24
CA ALA A 84 -13.62 9.86 -15.97
C ALA A 84 -14.07 9.62 -17.41
N GLU A 85 -13.44 8.67 -18.11
CA GLU A 85 -13.76 8.33 -19.50
C GLU A 85 -15.13 7.62 -19.65
N THR A 86 -15.48 6.78 -18.68
CA THR A 86 -16.69 5.92 -18.73
C THR A 86 -17.88 6.51 -17.97
N GLY A 87 -17.65 7.53 -17.16
CA GLY A 87 -18.64 8.06 -16.20
C GLY A 87 -18.81 7.18 -14.96
N VAL A 88 -18.04 6.10 -14.82
CA VAL A 88 -18.14 5.21 -13.66
C VAL A 88 -17.48 5.88 -12.45
N PRO A 89 -18.19 6.05 -11.32
CA PRO A 89 -17.62 6.67 -10.13
C PRO A 89 -16.49 5.84 -9.53
N VAL A 90 -15.49 6.53 -8.99
CA VAL A 90 -14.32 5.92 -8.34
C VAL A 90 -14.28 6.33 -6.87
N ILE A 91 -14.43 5.34 -5.99
CA ILE A 91 -14.35 5.50 -4.55
C ILE A 91 -13.08 4.79 -4.07
N ARG A 92 -12.17 5.50 -3.43
CA ARG A 92 -10.93 4.93 -2.89
C ARG A 92 -11.06 4.73 -1.39
N TYR A 93 -10.87 3.49 -0.96
CA TYR A 93 -10.63 3.20 0.45
C TYR A 93 -9.18 3.50 0.80
N SER A 94 -8.98 4.40 1.77
CA SER A 94 -7.67 4.72 2.32
C SER A 94 -7.78 4.84 3.83
N ARG A 95 -7.42 3.76 4.54
CA ARG A 95 -7.26 3.76 5.99
C ARG A 95 -6.42 4.96 6.50
N PRO A 96 -6.59 5.41 7.75
CA PRO A 96 -5.80 6.52 8.30
C PRO A 96 -4.28 6.33 8.19
N GLY A 97 -3.58 7.43 7.95
CA GLY A 97 -2.12 7.51 7.94
C GLY A 97 -1.53 7.55 9.33
N TRP A 98 -0.21 7.43 9.39
CA TRP A 98 0.53 7.50 10.65
C TRP A 98 0.90 8.90 11.09
N LEU A 99 0.52 9.94 10.31
CA LEU A 99 0.76 11.33 10.69
C LEU A 99 0.10 11.72 12.03
N ALA A 100 -1.00 11.06 12.39
CA ALA A 100 -1.71 11.30 13.66
C ALA A 100 -1.05 10.62 14.88
N ARG A 101 0.05 9.86 14.70
CA ARG A 101 0.72 9.21 15.82
C ARG A 101 1.48 10.22 16.69
N PRO A 102 1.59 9.98 18.02
CA PRO A 102 2.31 10.89 18.92
C PRO A 102 3.79 11.10 18.54
N ASP A 103 4.44 10.08 17.99
CA ASP A 103 5.86 10.08 17.60
C ASP A 103 6.10 10.61 16.17
N ALA A 104 5.04 10.85 15.38
CA ALA A 104 5.14 11.22 13.97
C ALA A 104 5.90 12.54 13.72
N MET A 105 5.82 13.48 14.67
CA MET A 105 6.52 14.77 14.55
C MET A 105 8.05 14.64 14.61
N GLY A 106 8.57 13.56 15.21
CA GLY A 106 10.01 13.30 15.29
C GLY A 106 10.59 12.58 14.06
N TRP A 107 9.76 12.25 13.08
CA TRP A 107 10.19 11.51 11.89
C TRP A 107 10.65 12.44 10.77
N THR A 108 11.52 11.92 9.91
CA THR A 108 11.87 12.60 8.65
C THR A 108 10.86 12.21 7.58
N TRP A 109 9.90 13.09 7.31
CA TRP A 109 8.90 12.90 6.26
C TRP A 109 9.46 13.32 4.91
N VAL A 110 9.34 12.42 3.92
CA VAL A 110 9.88 12.62 2.57
C VAL A 110 8.82 12.27 1.52
N SER A 111 8.91 12.90 0.35
CA SER A 111 7.90 12.80 -0.71
C SER A 111 8.09 11.60 -1.65
N SER A 112 9.29 10.99 -1.64
CA SER A 112 9.69 9.98 -2.61
C SER A 112 10.68 8.95 -2.04
N HIS A 113 10.85 7.84 -2.75
CA HIS A 113 11.84 6.83 -2.38
C HIS A 113 13.28 7.31 -2.64
N GLU A 114 13.47 8.16 -3.64
CA GLU A 114 14.75 8.79 -3.97
C GLU A 114 15.20 9.75 -2.85
N GLU A 115 14.28 10.54 -2.31
CA GLU A 115 14.54 11.40 -1.16
C GLU A 115 14.81 10.57 0.10
N ALA A 116 14.02 9.53 0.36
CA ALA A 116 14.26 8.61 1.45
C ALA A 116 15.63 7.93 1.37
N ALA A 117 16.06 7.54 0.17
CA ALA A 117 17.36 6.93 -0.06
C ALA A 117 18.51 7.90 0.26
N ARG A 118 18.39 9.17 -0.14
CA ARG A 118 19.37 10.21 0.21
C ARG A 118 19.48 10.42 1.71
N GLU A 119 18.37 10.42 2.45
CA GLU A 119 18.40 10.53 3.90
C GLU A 119 18.99 9.27 4.55
N ALA A 120 18.60 8.09 4.07
CA ALA A 120 19.10 6.82 4.57
C ALA A 120 20.62 6.64 4.35
N ALA A 121 21.15 7.16 3.24
CA ALA A 121 22.58 7.08 2.93
C ALA A 121 23.47 7.89 3.90
N LYS A 122 22.90 8.84 4.66
CA LYS A 122 23.60 9.63 5.68
C LYS A 122 23.77 8.88 7.01
N ILE A 123 23.11 7.72 7.17
CA ILE A 123 23.10 6.98 8.44
C ILE A 123 24.34 6.10 8.54
N ASP A 124 25.13 6.31 9.60
CA ASP A 124 26.21 5.40 9.97
C ASP A 124 25.64 4.17 10.71
N GLY A 125 25.38 3.10 9.97
CA GLY A 125 24.92 1.81 10.50
C GLY A 125 23.86 1.14 9.64
N VAL A 126 23.23 0.10 10.19
CA VAL A 126 22.26 -0.70 9.43
C VAL A 126 20.93 0.03 9.33
N VAL A 127 20.50 0.31 8.10
CA VAL A 127 19.16 0.84 7.80
C VAL A 127 18.18 -0.30 7.53
N LEU A 128 17.11 -0.41 8.30
CA LEU A 128 16.05 -1.37 8.05
C LEU A 128 15.08 -0.83 7.00
N LEU A 129 15.07 -1.43 5.81
CA LEU A 129 14.18 -1.06 4.71
C LEU A 129 12.91 -1.91 4.76
N THR A 130 11.77 -1.25 5.00
CA THR A 130 10.43 -1.89 5.05
C THR A 130 9.50 -1.42 3.92
N VAL A 131 10.09 -0.94 2.83
CA VAL A 131 9.39 -0.34 1.67
C VAL A 131 8.83 -1.39 0.68
N GLY A 132 9.18 -2.67 0.85
CA GLY A 132 8.83 -3.77 -0.03
C GLY A 132 9.82 -3.96 -1.18
N ARG A 133 9.60 -5.00 -2.01
CA ARG A 133 10.57 -5.41 -3.04
C ARG A 133 10.77 -4.39 -4.16
N GLN A 134 9.69 -3.83 -4.72
CA GLN A 134 9.80 -2.98 -5.90
C GLN A 134 10.59 -1.68 -5.66
N PRO A 135 10.44 -1.00 -4.51
CA PRO A 135 11.19 0.23 -4.25
C PRO A 135 12.62 0.02 -3.75
N VAL A 136 13.02 -1.19 -3.35
CA VAL A 136 14.36 -1.44 -2.77
C VAL A 136 15.49 -0.96 -3.69
N LYS A 137 15.28 -1.03 -5.01
CA LYS A 137 16.25 -0.54 -6.01
C LYS A 137 16.66 0.93 -5.85
N PHE A 138 15.81 1.78 -5.27
CA PHE A 138 16.12 3.20 -5.07
C PHE A 138 17.18 3.41 -3.97
N TYR A 139 17.42 2.41 -3.14
CA TYR A 139 18.25 2.53 -1.95
C TYR A 139 19.63 1.94 -2.15
N HIS A 140 20.02 1.44 -3.33
CA HIS A 140 21.29 0.71 -3.52
C HIS A 140 22.54 1.50 -3.08
N ASP A 141 22.48 2.83 -3.01
CA ASP A 141 23.56 3.68 -2.53
C ASP A 141 23.65 3.76 -0.99
N VAL A 142 22.72 3.15 -0.25
CA VAL A 142 22.77 3.04 1.22
C VAL A 142 23.85 2.01 1.59
N PRO A 143 24.89 2.39 2.35
CA PRO A 143 26.05 1.51 2.56
C PRO A 143 25.75 0.19 3.28
N ARG A 144 24.83 0.20 4.26
CA ARG A 144 24.47 -0.97 5.07
C ARG A 144 22.96 -1.00 5.26
N ALA A 145 22.31 -2.02 4.72
CA ALA A 145 20.87 -2.16 4.83
C ALA A 145 20.42 -3.59 5.12
N LEU A 146 19.33 -3.68 5.88
CA LEU A 146 18.54 -4.89 6.01
C LEU A 146 17.22 -4.70 5.26
N ALA A 147 17.10 -5.29 4.08
CA ALA A 147 15.89 -5.19 3.28
C ALA A 147 14.89 -6.28 3.67
N ARG A 148 13.77 -5.89 4.29
CA ARG A 148 12.68 -6.83 4.62
C ARG A 148 11.62 -6.83 3.52
N VAL A 149 11.47 -7.98 2.87
CA VAL A 149 10.51 -8.18 1.77
C VAL A 149 9.69 -9.45 1.99
N ALA A 150 8.48 -9.52 1.42
CA ALA A 150 7.67 -10.73 1.51
C ALA A 150 8.21 -11.88 0.65
N GLU A 151 8.81 -11.57 -0.50
CA GLU A 151 9.46 -12.50 -1.42
C GLU A 151 10.64 -11.75 -2.07
N TRP A 152 11.82 -12.36 -2.14
CA TRP A 152 12.97 -11.85 -2.91
C TRP A 152 13.08 -12.65 -4.21
N ARG A 153 13.42 -11.99 -5.33
CA ARG A 153 13.41 -12.62 -6.66
C ARG A 153 14.73 -12.42 -7.40
N ARG A 154 15.78 -13.13 -6.97
CA ARG A 154 17.09 -13.24 -7.65
C ARG A 154 17.73 -11.91 -8.10
N ASP A 155 17.23 -10.77 -7.60
CA ASP A 155 17.82 -9.47 -7.85
C ASP A 155 19.19 -9.45 -7.13
N PRO A 156 20.24 -8.88 -7.74
CA PRO A 156 21.52 -8.69 -7.08
C PRO A 156 21.34 -7.90 -5.77
N ILE A 157 22.04 -8.34 -4.72
CA ILE A 157 22.05 -7.66 -3.43
C ILE A 157 23.35 -6.86 -3.36
N PRO A 158 23.31 -5.53 -3.12
CA PRO A 158 24.51 -4.72 -2.96
C PRO A 158 25.42 -5.23 -1.84
N ASP A 159 26.71 -4.90 -1.89
CA ASP A 159 27.62 -5.22 -0.80
C ASP A 159 27.18 -4.52 0.49
N GLY A 160 27.38 -5.17 1.64
CA GLY A 160 26.95 -4.66 2.95
C GLY A 160 25.46 -4.80 3.24
N TRP A 161 24.67 -5.33 2.29
CA TRP A 161 23.25 -5.58 2.48
C TRP A 161 22.93 -7.01 2.92
N ARG A 162 21.80 -7.15 3.61
CA ARG A 162 21.14 -8.43 3.87
C ARG A 162 19.67 -8.34 3.48
N VAL A 163 19.10 -9.45 3.03
CA VAL A 163 17.68 -9.55 2.71
C VAL A 163 16.98 -10.49 3.68
N LEU A 164 15.92 -9.99 4.32
CA LEU A 164 15.04 -10.77 5.19
C LEU A 164 13.72 -11.04 4.46
N ALA A 165 13.60 -12.24 3.88
CA ALA A 165 12.38 -12.70 3.22
C ALA A 165 11.36 -13.19 4.26
N ARG A 166 10.63 -12.26 4.89
CA ARG A 166 9.57 -12.56 5.88
C ARG A 166 8.29 -11.81 5.54
N ARG A 167 7.15 -12.47 5.75
CA ARG A 167 5.82 -11.90 5.61
C ARG A 167 5.21 -11.65 6.99
N GLY A 168 4.65 -10.46 7.18
CA GLY A 168 3.94 -10.10 8.40
C GLY A 168 2.51 -10.66 8.45
N PRO A 169 1.71 -10.26 9.46
CA PRO A 169 2.02 -9.21 10.45
C PRO A 169 3.18 -9.60 11.39
N PHE A 170 3.86 -8.60 11.94
CA PHE A 170 4.97 -8.78 12.89
C PHE A 170 4.54 -8.27 14.26
N SER A 171 4.91 -8.99 15.31
CA SER A 171 4.69 -8.58 16.70
C SER A 171 5.65 -7.45 17.07
N LEU A 172 5.34 -6.70 18.13
CA LEU A 172 6.28 -5.71 18.68
C LEU A 172 7.56 -6.38 19.17
N ASP A 173 7.46 -7.54 19.83
CA ASP A 173 8.61 -8.24 20.39
C ASP A 173 9.56 -8.73 19.29
N ASP A 174 9.01 -9.27 18.19
CA ASP A 174 9.77 -9.64 16.99
C ASP A 174 10.54 -8.44 16.41
N GLU A 175 9.91 -7.26 16.37
CA GLU A 175 10.51 -6.04 15.83
C GLU A 175 11.61 -5.52 16.75
N LEU A 176 11.40 -5.55 18.07
CA LEU A 176 12.40 -5.17 19.08
C LEU A 176 13.62 -6.09 19.01
N GLU A 177 13.40 -7.41 18.93
CA GLU A 177 14.46 -8.40 18.81
C GLU A 177 15.25 -8.20 17.52
N LEU A 178 14.56 -8.03 16.39
CA LEU A 178 15.19 -7.80 15.08
C LEU A 178 16.07 -6.55 15.12
N MET A 179 15.53 -5.43 15.59
CA MET A 179 16.26 -4.15 15.59
C MET A 179 17.49 -4.17 16.50
N LYS A 180 17.40 -4.83 17.66
CA LYS A 180 18.53 -5.01 18.58
C LYS A 180 19.61 -5.92 17.98
N THR A 181 19.19 -7.09 17.48
CA THR A 181 20.11 -8.10 16.93
C THR A 181 20.88 -7.57 15.73
N GLU A 182 20.20 -6.82 14.87
CA GLU A 182 20.76 -6.27 13.64
C GLU A 182 21.41 -4.89 13.84
N ASN A 183 21.40 -4.37 15.09
CA ASN A 183 21.90 -3.05 15.45
C ASN A 183 21.39 -1.95 14.50
N VAL A 184 20.07 -1.95 14.29
CA VAL A 184 19.39 -1.03 13.37
C VAL A 184 19.54 0.40 13.86
N ARG A 185 19.99 1.29 12.97
CA ARG A 185 20.23 2.71 13.25
C ARG A 185 19.20 3.65 12.63
N ALA A 186 18.43 3.19 11.65
CA ALA A 186 17.29 3.92 11.12
C ALA A 186 16.31 2.94 10.46
N ILE A 187 15.05 3.33 10.35
CA ILE A 187 14.06 2.61 9.53
C ILE A 187 13.63 3.50 8.38
N VAL A 188 13.59 2.94 7.17
CA VAL A 188 12.83 3.52 6.07
C VAL A 188 11.51 2.77 5.93
N SER A 189 10.41 3.50 5.99
CA SER A 189 9.05 2.97 5.85
C SER A 189 8.24 3.83 4.90
N LYS A 190 7.15 3.25 4.39
CA LYS A 190 6.08 3.94 3.68
C LYS A 190 4.93 4.16 4.65
N ASP A 191 4.24 5.30 4.59
CA ASP A 191 3.01 5.51 5.37
C ASP A 191 1.87 4.62 4.85
N SER A 192 1.96 3.34 5.19
CA SER A 192 1.02 2.30 4.74
C SER A 192 -0.26 2.32 5.58
N GLY A 193 -0.22 3.00 6.74
CA GLY A 193 -1.33 3.13 7.68
C GLY A 193 -1.76 1.83 8.35
N GLY A 194 -2.71 2.00 9.27
CA GLY A 194 -3.32 0.93 10.04
C GLY A 194 -2.37 0.24 11.02
N ASP A 195 -2.96 -0.54 11.91
CA ASP A 195 -2.26 -1.08 13.08
C ASP A 195 -1.42 -2.32 12.75
N ALA A 196 -1.89 -3.13 11.80
CA ALA A 196 -1.26 -4.41 11.45
C ALA A 196 0.20 -4.32 10.99
N THR A 197 0.69 -3.13 10.62
CA THR A 197 2.09 -2.90 10.25
C THR A 197 2.78 -1.83 11.08
N ALA A 198 2.13 -1.34 12.15
CA ALA A 198 2.65 -0.28 13.01
C ALA A 198 3.73 -0.76 14.00
N ALA A 199 3.81 -2.06 14.30
CA ALA A 199 4.73 -2.63 15.29
C ALA A 199 6.21 -2.20 15.14
N LYS A 200 6.70 -2.06 13.90
CA LYS A 200 8.06 -1.55 13.62
C LYS A 200 8.26 -0.10 14.09
N LEU A 201 7.22 0.72 14.06
CA LEU A 201 7.26 2.12 14.49
C LEU A 201 7.23 2.19 16.01
N ASP A 202 6.45 1.33 16.65
CA ASP A 202 6.43 1.19 18.11
C ASP A 202 7.78 0.70 18.65
N ALA A 203 8.41 -0.25 17.96
CA ALA A 203 9.77 -0.69 18.26
C ALA A 203 10.80 0.43 18.06
N ALA A 204 10.69 1.18 16.96
CA ALA A 204 11.57 2.32 16.69
C ALA A 204 11.48 3.38 17.81
N ALA A 205 10.26 3.73 18.23
CA ALA A 205 10.03 4.66 19.33
C ALA A 205 10.65 4.15 20.65
N LYS A 206 10.46 2.87 21.00
CA LYS A 206 11.04 2.27 22.22
C LYS A 206 12.57 2.22 22.21
N LEU A 207 13.18 2.13 21.04
CA LEU A 207 14.63 2.05 20.88
C LEU A 207 15.27 3.40 20.52
N ASN A 208 14.48 4.48 20.41
CA ASN A 208 14.91 5.79 19.91
C ASN A 208 15.59 5.70 18.54
N ILE A 209 15.09 4.83 17.66
CA ILE A 209 15.58 4.66 16.29
C ILE A 209 14.85 5.67 15.39
N PRO A 210 15.56 6.52 14.62
CA PRO A 210 14.96 7.46 13.70
C PRO A 210 14.18 6.75 12.59
N VAL A 211 13.07 7.36 12.19
CA VAL A 211 12.20 6.88 11.11
C VAL A 211 12.24 7.88 9.96
N ILE A 212 12.58 7.37 8.77
CA ILE A 212 12.42 8.07 7.50
C ILE A 212 11.12 7.54 6.88
N MET A 213 10.11 8.40 6.81
CA MET A 213 8.77 8.04 6.40
C MET A 213 8.47 8.62 5.01
N VAL A 214 8.29 7.73 4.03
CA VAL A 214 7.79 8.12 2.71
C VAL A 214 6.30 8.42 2.84
N ALA A 215 5.93 9.66 2.55
CA ALA A 215 4.55 10.14 2.53
C ALA A 215 3.76 9.46 1.39
N ARG A 216 2.43 9.39 1.57
CA ARG A 216 1.54 8.83 0.56
C ARG A 216 1.49 9.75 -0.67
N PRO A 217 1.38 9.20 -1.88
CA PRO A 217 1.05 10.01 -3.04
C PRO A 217 -0.34 10.63 -2.86
N ALA A 218 -0.51 11.86 -3.35
CA ALA A 218 -1.82 12.49 -3.40
C ALA A 218 -2.77 11.69 -4.30
N PRO A 219 -4.06 11.57 -3.93
CA PRO A 219 -5.04 10.97 -4.83
C PRO A 219 -5.18 11.83 -6.11
N PRO A 220 -5.40 11.21 -7.28
CA PRO A 220 -5.75 11.95 -8.49
C PRO A 220 -7.09 12.70 -8.34
N ASP A 221 -7.29 13.73 -9.15
CA ASP A 221 -8.58 14.42 -9.25
C ASP A 221 -9.72 13.45 -9.62
N GLY A 222 -10.93 13.74 -9.13
CA GLY A 222 -12.12 12.91 -9.40
C GLY A 222 -12.22 11.62 -8.60
N VAL A 223 -11.27 11.34 -7.70
CA VAL A 223 -11.33 10.19 -6.79
C VAL A 223 -11.85 10.62 -5.42
N THR A 224 -13.00 10.09 -5.00
CA THR A 224 -13.50 10.28 -3.64
C THR A 224 -12.77 9.35 -2.68
N VAL A 225 -12.09 9.90 -1.67
CA VAL A 225 -11.32 9.11 -0.68
C VAL A 225 -12.12 8.98 0.62
N CYS A 226 -12.26 7.75 1.10
CA CYS A 226 -12.91 7.42 2.37
C CYS A 226 -12.01 6.53 3.22
N ASP A 227 -12.07 6.67 4.54
CA ASP A 227 -11.26 5.89 5.48
C ASP A 227 -12.04 4.81 6.24
N ASN A 228 -13.36 4.78 6.07
CA ASN A 228 -14.28 3.88 6.76
C ASN A 228 -15.28 3.22 5.79
N PHE A 229 -15.79 2.05 6.18
CA PHE A 229 -16.68 1.25 5.35
C PHE A 229 -18.05 1.89 5.16
N ASP A 230 -18.61 2.46 6.22
CA ASP A 230 -19.97 3.02 6.21
C ASP A 230 -20.13 4.13 5.16
N GLU A 231 -19.10 4.97 5.02
CA GLU A 231 -19.07 6.01 4.00
C GLU A 231 -18.98 5.44 2.58
N ILE A 232 -18.15 4.42 2.37
CA ILE A 232 -18.08 3.71 1.08
C ILE A 232 -19.45 3.13 0.71
N GLN A 233 -20.11 2.46 1.65
CA GLN A 233 -21.43 1.88 1.42
C GLN A 233 -22.46 2.97 1.08
N LYS A 234 -22.45 4.10 1.78
CA LYS A 234 -23.33 5.24 1.46
C LYS A 234 -23.11 5.76 0.05
N LEU A 235 -21.86 5.97 -0.35
CA LEU A 235 -21.52 6.45 -1.70
C LEU A 235 -21.92 5.45 -2.79
N ILE A 236 -21.72 4.16 -2.55
CA ILE A 236 -22.15 3.10 -3.47
C ILE A 236 -23.68 3.12 -3.65
N LEU A 237 -24.44 3.27 -2.56
CA LEU A 237 -25.91 3.33 -2.62
C LEU A 237 -26.42 4.61 -3.31
N LEU A 238 -25.69 5.71 -3.22
CA LEU A 238 -25.99 6.93 -3.98
C LEU A 238 -25.73 6.73 -5.47
N ALA A 239 -24.63 6.05 -5.84
CA ALA A 239 -24.31 5.72 -7.23
C ALA A 239 -25.36 4.79 -7.88
N LYS A 240 -26.05 3.92 -7.10
CA LYS A 240 -27.16 3.10 -7.61
C LYS A 240 -28.37 3.88 -8.13
N ARG A 241 -28.54 5.14 -7.72
CA ARG A 241 -29.75 5.94 -7.99
C ARG A 241 -29.65 6.81 -9.26
N VAL A 242 -28.50 6.82 -9.91
CA VAL A 242 -28.21 7.55 -11.15
C VAL A 242 -28.20 6.57 -12.30
#